data_AF-A0A9E3RUN1-F1
#
_entry.id   AF-A0A9E3RUN1-F1
#
_cell.length_a   1.000
_cell.length_b   1.000
_cell.length_c   1.000
_cell.angle_alpha   90.00
_cell.angle_beta   90.00
_cell.angle_gamma   90.00
#
_symmetry.space_group_name_H-M   'P 1'
#
loop_
_entity.id
_entity.type
_entity.pdbx_description
1 polymer ?
#
loop_
_entity_poly.entity_id
_entity_poly.type
_entity_poly.pdbx_seq_one_letter_code
_entity_poly.pdbx_strand_id
1 'polypeptide(L)'
;MLSLLRRTERGLILAACAGLLLCARSFAAPPMDVSFVKQTDHLDIRIGDRVVATYVFADPEIPRPYFCNVMTMNGTRVTRNHPPDPVANKDNDDHAGYHPGLWLAFGDINGNDFWRNKARVRHVSIQELPGDSPNTRRFSVVNRYESTETPGAAICEETCVYSIRAEEDAYFIVCESELRALDTDVAFGDQEEMGFGLRLNTPLTVKFGTGTIVNSAGGANEKGTWGKTAEWCAGIGRVDNGQVGAMLMPDPRNFRPSWFHSRDYGLIVANPFAKKAMTAPDDDQTPPDSTRVATGKTLRIGFGVCIFEHPASSSPGLTGFYDTYLESIGMGADSRN
;
A
#
# COMPACT_ATOMS: atom_id res chain seq x y z
N MET A 1 -25.87 -53.97 76.03
CA MET A 1 -25.19 -52.65 76.12
C MET A 1 -24.50 -52.40 74.79
N LEU A 2 -24.96 -51.35 74.10
CA LEU A 2 -24.30 -50.48 73.10
C LEU A 2 -23.32 -51.12 72.09
N SER A 3 -23.65 -51.07 70.79
CA SER A 3 -23.20 -50.03 69.82
C SER A 3 -21.76 -50.29 69.35
N LEU A 4 -21.33 -50.16 68.09
CA LEU A 4 -21.79 -49.41 66.93
C LEU A 4 -21.10 -50.03 65.70
N LEU A 5 -21.79 -50.07 64.55
CA LEU A 5 -21.22 -50.35 63.24
C LEU A 5 -20.12 -49.32 62.89
N ARG A 6 -19.00 -49.77 62.30
CA ARG A 6 -18.27 -49.00 61.28
C ARG A 6 -17.68 -49.95 60.23
N ARG A 7 -18.32 -50.00 59.05
CA ARG A 7 -17.71 -50.44 57.80
C ARG A 7 -16.76 -49.35 57.34
N THR A 8 -15.49 -49.69 57.14
CA THR A 8 -14.52 -48.85 56.43
C THR A 8 -14.36 -49.40 55.02
N GLU A 9 -15.14 -48.87 54.08
CA GLU A 9 -14.87 -49.00 52.65
C GLU A 9 -13.69 -48.09 52.31
N ARG A 10 -12.54 -48.67 51.95
CA ARG A 10 -11.44 -47.93 51.31
C ARG A 10 -11.68 -48.00 49.80
N GLY A 11 -12.21 -46.91 49.26
CA GLY A 11 -12.39 -46.72 47.83
C GLY A 11 -11.04 -46.74 47.09
N LEU A 12 -10.99 -47.51 46.00
CA LEU A 12 -9.98 -47.37 44.96
C LEU A 12 -10.19 -46.03 44.26
N ILE A 13 -9.24 -45.10 44.37
CA ILE A 13 -9.17 -43.93 43.50
C ILE A 13 -8.47 -44.39 42.22
N LEU A 14 -9.25 -44.70 41.18
CA LEU A 14 -8.74 -44.76 39.81
C LEU A 14 -8.44 -43.32 39.37
N ALA A 15 -7.16 -42.97 39.28
CA ALA A 15 -6.74 -41.75 38.58
C ALA A 15 -6.95 -41.96 37.08
N ALA A 16 -8.09 -41.49 36.57
CA ALA A 16 -8.31 -41.36 35.12
C ALA A 16 -7.44 -40.20 34.60
N CYS A 17 -6.26 -40.52 34.06
CA CYS A 17 -5.52 -39.59 33.23
C CYS A 17 -6.30 -39.36 31.93
N ALA A 18 -7.20 -38.38 31.93
CA ALA A 18 -7.76 -37.81 30.71
C ALA A 18 -6.63 -37.06 30.00
N GLY A 19 -5.96 -37.74 29.07
CA GLY A 19 -5.03 -37.09 28.15
C GLY A 19 -5.79 -36.05 27.34
N LEU A 20 -5.59 -34.76 27.62
CA LEU A 20 -5.93 -33.71 26.68
C LEU A 20 -5.02 -33.93 25.46
N LEU A 21 -5.58 -34.54 24.41
CA LEU A 21 -5.06 -34.40 23.06
C LEU A 21 -5.19 -32.92 22.69
N LEU A 22 -4.12 -32.16 22.89
CA LEU A 22 -3.92 -30.89 22.21
C LEU A 22 -3.88 -31.23 20.72
N CYS A 23 -5.01 -31.08 20.02
CA CYS A 23 -5.00 -30.98 18.57
C CYS A 23 -4.18 -29.72 18.24
N ALA A 24 -2.88 -29.90 18.01
CA ALA A 24 -2.09 -28.91 17.31
C ALA A 24 -2.79 -28.70 15.97
N ARG A 25 -3.48 -27.57 15.82
CA ARG A 25 -3.93 -27.13 14.50
C ARG A 25 -2.66 -26.92 13.70
N SER A 26 -2.36 -27.85 12.79
CA SER A 26 -1.43 -27.56 11.72
C SER A 26 -2.08 -26.44 10.91
N PHE A 27 -1.59 -25.22 11.09
CA PHE A 27 -1.86 -24.15 10.15
C PHE A 27 -1.13 -24.57 8.88
N ALA A 28 -1.88 -25.10 7.91
CA ALA A 28 -1.36 -25.18 6.56
C ALA A 28 -0.99 -23.76 6.15
N ALA A 29 0.21 -23.57 5.59
CA ALA A 29 0.62 -22.27 5.07
C ALA A 29 -0.48 -21.76 4.12
N PRO A 30 -0.84 -20.46 4.18
CA PRO A 30 -1.86 -19.92 3.32
C PRO A 30 -1.52 -20.22 1.84
N PRO A 31 -2.50 -20.55 1.00
CA PRO A 31 -2.27 -20.74 -0.42
C PRO A 31 -1.70 -19.45 -1.01
N MET A 32 -0.51 -19.57 -1.60
CA MET A 32 0.28 -18.44 -2.12
C MET A 32 -0.05 -18.08 -3.56
N ASP A 33 -0.99 -18.80 -4.19
CA ASP A 33 -1.31 -18.64 -5.60
C ASP A 33 -1.99 -17.31 -5.87
N VAL A 34 -1.36 -16.47 -6.68
CA VAL A 34 -1.91 -15.21 -7.13
C VAL A 34 -2.78 -15.44 -8.36
N SER A 35 -3.94 -14.81 -8.41
CA SER A 35 -4.82 -14.80 -9.59
C SER A 35 -5.57 -13.49 -9.72
N PHE A 36 -6.04 -13.21 -10.94
CA PHE A 36 -6.82 -12.01 -11.24
C PHE A 36 -8.21 -12.37 -11.77
N VAL A 37 -9.22 -11.64 -11.33
CA VAL A 37 -10.59 -11.76 -11.85
C VAL A 37 -11.02 -10.40 -12.39
N LYS A 38 -11.04 -10.29 -13.72
CA LYS A 38 -11.41 -9.04 -14.41
C LYS A 38 -12.92 -8.87 -14.45
N GLN A 39 -13.38 -7.72 -13.99
CA GLN A 39 -14.75 -7.23 -14.12
C GLN A 39 -14.81 -6.07 -15.14
N THR A 40 -15.97 -5.45 -15.25
CA THR A 40 -16.21 -4.34 -16.20
C THR A 40 -15.50 -3.04 -15.83
N ASP A 41 -15.28 -2.81 -14.54
CA ASP A 41 -14.84 -1.56 -13.94
C ASP A 41 -13.65 -1.72 -12.97
N HIS A 42 -13.32 -2.98 -12.62
CA HIS A 42 -12.20 -3.30 -11.75
C HIS A 42 -11.56 -4.67 -12.06
N LEU A 43 -10.41 -4.91 -11.44
CA LEU A 43 -9.71 -6.19 -11.39
C LEU A 43 -9.57 -6.61 -9.92
N ASP A 44 -10.18 -7.74 -9.55
CA ASP A 44 -9.95 -8.33 -8.24
C ASP A 44 -8.64 -9.11 -8.23
N ILE A 45 -7.82 -8.85 -7.22
CA ILE A 45 -6.53 -9.51 -7.00
C ILE A 45 -6.72 -10.50 -5.86
N ARG A 46 -6.46 -11.76 -6.16
CA ARG A 46 -6.65 -12.87 -5.23
C ARG A 46 -5.34 -13.51 -4.86
N ILE A 47 -5.23 -13.89 -3.58
CA ILE A 47 -4.20 -14.81 -3.09
C ILE A 47 -4.94 -16.00 -2.47
N GLY A 48 -4.78 -17.15 -3.11
CA GLY A 48 -5.66 -18.31 -2.90
C GLY A 48 -7.14 -17.95 -3.07
N ASP A 49 -7.93 -18.19 -2.04
CA ASP A 49 -9.38 -18.01 -2.10
C ASP A 49 -9.86 -16.62 -1.68
N ARG A 50 -8.96 -15.70 -1.32
CA ARG A 50 -9.31 -14.38 -0.79
C ARG A 50 -8.99 -13.28 -1.80
N VAL A 51 -9.91 -12.33 -1.99
CA VAL A 51 -9.60 -11.04 -2.63
C VAL A 51 -8.83 -10.20 -1.61
N VAL A 52 -7.57 -9.89 -1.93
CA VAL A 52 -6.68 -9.12 -1.05
C VAL A 52 -6.59 -7.65 -1.44
N ALA A 53 -6.91 -7.30 -2.69
CA ALA A 53 -6.99 -5.94 -3.19
C ALA A 53 -7.88 -5.89 -4.44
N THR A 54 -8.44 -4.71 -4.72
CA THR A 54 -9.20 -4.45 -5.95
C THR A 54 -8.58 -3.27 -6.67
N TYR A 55 -8.17 -3.44 -7.93
CA TYR A 55 -7.71 -2.36 -8.79
C TYR A 55 -8.91 -1.81 -9.59
N VAL A 56 -9.38 -0.62 -9.21
CA VAL A 56 -10.52 0.05 -9.84
C VAL A 56 -10.00 0.93 -10.97
N PHE A 57 -10.61 0.80 -12.15
CA PHE A 57 -10.25 1.58 -13.34
C PHE A 57 -11.44 2.31 -13.99
N ALA A 58 -12.65 2.11 -13.47
CA ALA A 58 -13.80 2.94 -13.78
C ALA A 58 -14.63 3.22 -12.52
N ASP A 59 -14.67 4.48 -12.10
CA ASP A 59 -15.41 4.94 -10.92
C ASP A 59 -16.05 6.30 -11.25
N PRO A 60 -17.35 6.50 -10.94
CA PRO A 60 -18.03 7.77 -11.22
C PRO A 60 -17.58 8.93 -10.34
N GLU A 61 -17.06 8.69 -9.13
CA GLU A 61 -16.60 9.71 -8.18
C GLU A 61 -15.09 9.96 -8.27
N ILE A 62 -14.31 8.93 -8.59
CA ILE A 62 -12.85 9.00 -8.73
C ILE A 62 -12.45 8.82 -10.19
N PRO A 63 -12.19 9.91 -10.95
CA PRO A 63 -11.90 9.86 -12.38
C PRO A 63 -10.45 9.46 -12.69
N ARG A 64 -9.90 8.50 -11.94
CA ARG A 64 -8.57 7.92 -12.12
C ARG A 64 -8.48 6.51 -11.54
N PRO A 65 -7.58 5.65 -12.02
CA PRO A 65 -7.38 4.33 -11.42
C PRO A 65 -6.77 4.37 -10.02
N TYR A 66 -7.08 3.36 -9.21
CA TYR A 66 -6.56 3.20 -7.85
C TYR A 66 -6.74 1.77 -7.34
N PHE A 67 -6.10 1.43 -6.22
CA PHE A 67 -6.42 0.22 -5.45
C PHE A 67 -7.25 0.58 -4.23
N CYS A 68 -8.25 -0.24 -3.94
CA CYS A 68 -9.01 -0.21 -2.69
C CYS A 68 -9.14 -1.62 -2.10
N ASN A 69 -9.82 -1.71 -0.96
CA ASN A 69 -10.05 -2.97 -0.25
C ASN A 69 -8.77 -3.77 0.00
N VAL A 70 -7.67 -3.08 0.30
CA VAL A 70 -6.39 -3.72 0.54
C VAL A 70 -6.41 -4.36 1.93
N MET A 71 -6.30 -5.68 1.97
CA MET A 71 -6.36 -6.52 3.15
C MET A 71 -5.11 -7.38 3.24
N THR A 72 -4.79 -7.86 4.44
CA THR A 72 -3.84 -8.95 4.65
C THR A 72 -4.41 -10.26 4.09
N MET A 73 -3.56 -11.28 3.92
CA MET A 73 -4.02 -12.61 3.45
C MET A 73 -4.98 -13.29 4.45
N ASN A 74 -4.93 -12.90 5.73
CA ASN A 74 -5.86 -13.35 6.77
C ASN A 74 -7.20 -12.58 6.77
N GLY A 75 -7.30 -11.50 5.98
CA GLY A 75 -8.52 -10.71 5.83
C GLY A 75 -8.59 -9.48 6.73
N THR A 76 -7.49 -9.10 7.38
CA THR A 76 -7.43 -7.85 8.14
C THR A 76 -7.33 -6.67 7.20
N ARG A 77 -8.19 -5.66 7.35
CA ARG A 77 -8.20 -4.49 6.48
C ARG A 77 -7.05 -3.53 6.80
N VAL A 78 -6.24 -3.22 5.78
CA VAL A 78 -5.03 -2.39 5.92
C VAL A 78 -5.25 -0.97 5.42
N THR A 79 -5.95 -0.77 4.31
CA THR A 79 -6.27 0.57 3.81
C THR A 79 -7.68 1.02 4.17
N ARG A 80 -7.91 2.34 4.21
CA ARG A 80 -9.26 2.90 4.34
C ARG A 80 -10.12 2.45 3.15
N ASN A 81 -11.42 2.32 3.39
CA ASN A 81 -12.40 2.02 2.35
C ASN A 81 -12.66 3.23 1.46
N HIS A 82 -13.11 2.94 0.25
CA HIS A 82 -13.79 3.91 -0.60
C HIS A 82 -15.17 3.32 -0.99
N PRO A 83 -16.28 4.00 -0.64
CA PRO A 83 -16.35 5.15 0.27
C PRO A 83 -15.91 4.78 1.71
N PRO A 84 -15.48 5.76 2.54
CA PRO A 84 -15.16 5.49 3.93
C PRO A 84 -16.34 4.88 4.70
N ASP A 85 -16.04 3.99 5.64
CA ASP A 85 -17.04 3.43 6.54
C ASP A 85 -17.54 4.53 7.51
N PRO A 86 -18.84 4.83 7.55
CA PRO A 86 -19.36 5.96 8.33
C PRO A 86 -19.23 5.77 9.85
N VAL A 87 -19.00 4.54 10.31
CA VAL A 87 -18.81 4.23 11.73
C VAL A 87 -17.33 4.13 12.05
N ALA A 88 -16.57 3.32 11.31
CA ALA A 88 -15.16 3.07 11.59
C ALA A 88 -14.24 4.24 11.21
N ASN A 89 -14.66 5.08 10.26
CA ASN A 89 -13.92 6.26 9.82
C ASN A 89 -14.58 7.57 10.29
N LYS A 90 -15.49 7.50 11.28
CA LYS A 90 -16.04 8.69 11.93
C LYS A 90 -14.90 9.60 12.41
N ASP A 91 -14.97 10.89 12.09
CA ASP A 91 -13.95 11.91 12.38
C ASP A 91 -12.63 11.79 11.59
N ASN A 92 -12.53 10.81 10.67
CA ASN A 92 -11.42 10.61 9.71
C ASN A 92 -11.96 10.27 8.30
N ASP A 93 -13.05 10.95 7.91
CA ASP A 93 -13.76 10.84 6.64
C ASP A 93 -13.36 11.95 5.65
N ASP A 94 -12.38 12.76 6.01
CA ASP A 94 -11.76 13.76 5.14
C ASP A 94 -11.15 13.13 3.88
N HIS A 95 -11.07 13.91 2.80
CA HIS A 95 -10.45 13.50 1.53
C HIS A 95 -11.05 12.19 0.95
N ALA A 96 -12.30 11.84 1.31
CA ALA A 96 -12.97 10.58 0.95
C ALA A 96 -12.99 10.27 -0.55
N GLY A 97 -13.15 11.32 -1.37
CA GLY A 97 -13.23 11.20 -2.82
C GLY A 97 -11.87 11.05 -3.51
N TYR A 98 -10.73 11.14 -2.82
CA TYR A 98 -9.43 11.08 -3.50
C TYR A 98 -8.30 10.40 -2.71
N HIS A 99 -8.55 9.87 -1.50
CA HIS A 99 -7.64 8.94 -0.81
C HIS A 99 -8.30 7.55 -0.65
N PRO A 100 -8.41 6.73 -1.73
CA PRO A 100 -9.24 5.51 -1.75
C PRO A 100 -8.57 4.22 -1.27
N GLY A 101 -7.27 4.27 -0.97
CA GLY A 101 -6.50 3.09 -0.59
C GLY A 101 -5.03 3.23 -1.00
N LEU A 102 -4.66 2.71 -2.16
CA LEU A 102 -3.37 2.96 -2.80
C LEU A 102 -3.57 3.62 -4.17
N TRP A 103 -2.70 4.55 -4.56
CA TRP A 103 -2.82 5.18 -5.88
C TRP A 103 -1.51 5.82 -6.32
N LEU A 104 -1.31 5.93 -7.63
CA LEU A 104 -0.33 6.83 -8.22
C LEU A 104 -1.08 8.03 -8.81
N ALA A 105 -0.83 9.24 -8.30
CA ALA A 105 -1.46 10.44 -8.84
C ALA A 105 -0.55 11.67 -8.71
N PHE A 106 -0.91 12.72 -9.43
CA PHE A 106 -0.10 13.93 -9.55
C PHE A 106 -1.00 15.16 -9.42
N GLY A 107 -0.76 15.97 -8.39
CA GLY A 107 -1.44 17.23 -8.14
C GLY A 107 -1.09 18.35 -9.11
N ASP A 108 -0.02 18.22 -9.90
CA ASP A 108 0.34 19.17 -10.95
C ASP A 108 1.12 18.52 -12.09
N ILE A 109 0.47 18.39 -13.25
CA ILE A 109 1.11 18.17 -14.54
C ILE A 109 0.65 19.25 -15.50
N ASN A 110 1.54 20.17 -15.87
CA ASN A 110 1.22 21.36 -16.69
C ASN A 110 -0.03 22.12 -16.16
N GLY A 111 -0.18 22.27 -14.84
CA GLY A 111 -1.31 22.93 -14.20
C GLY A 111 -2.56 22.06 -13.99
N ASN A 112 -2.55 20.80 -14.43
CA ASN A 112 -3.67 19.87 -14.25
C ASN A 112 -3.50 19.04 -12.96
N ASP A 113 -4.52 19.04 -12.10
CA ASP A 113 -4.51 18.34 -10.80
C ASP A 113 -5.32 17.04 -10.87
N PHE A 114 -4.62 15.92 -11.06
CA PHE A 114 -5.19 14.58 -11.10
C PHE A 114 -5.32 13.96 -9.71
N TRP A 115 -4.61 14.48 -8.71
CA TRP A 115 -4.66 13.97 -7.35
C TRP A 115 -6.00 14.27 -6.69
N ARG A 116 -6.45 15.53 -6.76
CA ARG A 116 -7.70 16.04 -6.17
C ARG A 116 -8.88 15.92 -7.13
N ASN A 117 -8.77 15.06 -8.15
CA ASN A 117 -9.79 14.77 -9.16
C ASN A 117 -10.28 16.00 -9.96
N LYS A 118 -9.47 17.05 -10.09
CA LYS A 118 -9.83 18.23 -10.92
C LYS A 118 -9.57 17.96 -12.40
N ALA A 119 -8.66 17.05 -12.71
CA ALA A 119 -8.39 16.51 -14.02
C ALA A 119 -8.57 14.98 -14.04
N ARG A 120 -8.80 14.42 -15.23
CA ARG A 120 -9.17 13.02 -15.41
C ARG A 120 -8.01 12.17 -15.92
N VAL A 121 -7.81 11.01 -15.31
CA VAL A 121 -6.96 9.94 -15.85
C VAL A 121 -7.86 8.88 -16.46
N ARG A 122 -7.93 8.86 -17.80
CA ARG A 122 -8.71 7.86 -18.52
C ARG A 122 -7.97 6.54 -18.56
N HIS A 123 -8.58 5.50 -18.00
CA HIS A 123 -8.16 4.14 -18.28
C HIS A 123 -8.40 3.78 -19.75
N VAL A 124 -7.41 3.19 -20.41
CA VAL A 124 -7.47 2.78 -21.82
C VAL A 124 -7.54 1.26 -21.95
N SER A 125 -6.67 0.53 -21.25
CA SER A 125 -6.63 -0.93 -21.31
C SER A 125 -5.99 -1.54 -20.08
N ILE A 126 -6.36 -2.79 -19.82
CA ILE A 126 -5.75 -3.66 -18.82
C ILE A 126 -5.53 -5.04 -19.43
N GLN A 127 -4.33 -5.58 -19.24
CA GLN A 127 -3.89 -6.86 -19.79
C GLN A 127 -3.13 -7.66 -18.73
N GLU A 128 -3.52 -8.90 -18.52
CA GLU A 128 -2.73 -9.86 -17.74
C GLU A 128 -1.47 -10.24 -18.52
N LEU A 129 -0.33 -10.26 -17.83
CA LEU A 129 0.97 -10.63 -18.37
C LEU A 129 1.33 -12.06 -17.95
N PRO A 130 2.24 -12.73 -18.66
CA PRO A 130 2.76 -14.02 -18.22
C PRO A 130 3.29 -13.95 -16.78
N GLY A 131 2.84 -14.86 -15.93
CA GLY A 131 3.33 -14.99 -14.56
C GLY A 131 4.69 -15.66 -14.50
N ASP A 132 5.51 -15.25 -13.53
CA ASP A 132 6.86 -15.80 -13.33
C ASP A 132 6.81 -17.08 -12.46
N SER A 133 5.82 -17.17 -11.56
CA SER A 133 5.56 -18.31 -10.67
C SER A 133 4.12 -18.26 -10.14
N PRO A 134 3.55 -19.34 -9.57
CA PRO A 134 2.20 -19.30 -9.01
C PRO A 134 1.99 -18.19 -7.97
N ASN A 135 3.01 -17.87 -7.17
CA ASN A 135 2.96 -16.78 -6.19
C ASN A 135 3.33 -15.40 -6.73
N THR A 136 3.66 -15.27 -8.02
CA THR A 136 3.97 -14.00 -8.67
C THR A 136 3.23 -13.84 -10.00
N ARG A 137 2.31 -12.87 -10.06
CA ARG A 137 1.56 -12.53 -11.28
C ARG A 137 1.65 -11.05 -11.57
N ARG A 138 1.47 -10.69 -12.84
CA ARG A 138 1.63 -9.33 -13.32
C ARG A 138 0.50 -8.93 -14.26
N PHE A 139 0.14 -7.66 -14.25
CA PHE A 139 -0.75 -7.07 -15.25
C PHE A 139 -0.24 -5.69 -15.65
N SER A 140 -0.50 -5.29 -16.89
CA SER A 140 -0.23 -3.96 -17.39
C SER A 140 -1.51 -3.16 -17.56
N VAL A 141 -1.40 -1.85 -17.39
CA VAL A 141 -2.45 -0.89 -17.69
C VAL A 141 -1.91 0.22 -18.59
N VAL A 142 -2.77 0.76 -19.43
CA VAL A 142 -2.51 2.00 -20.17
C VAL A 142 -3.51 3.04 -19.70
N ASN A 143 -3.00 4.21 -19.30
CA ASN A 143 -3.79 5.33 -18.81
C ASN A 143 -3.42 6.61 -19.56
N ARG A 144 -4.37 7.55 -19.68
CA ARG A 144 -4.17 8.84 -20.34
C ARG A 144 -4.59 9.99 -19.44
N TYR A 145 -3.66 10.91 -19.20
CA TYR A 145 -3.87 12.12 -18.42
C TYR A 145 -4.47 13.19 -19.32
N GLU A 146 -5.75 13.52 -19.11
CA GLU A 146 -6.50 14.44 -19.96
C GLU A 146 -6.32 15.90 -19.51
N SER A 147 -6.13 16.80 -20.48
CA SER A 147 -6.07 18.24 -20.25
C SER A 147 -7.44 18.78 -19.85
N THR A 148 -7.46 19.66 -18.84
CA THR A 148 -8.64 20.44 -18.47
C THR A 148 -8.90 21.59 -19.44
N GLU A 149 -7.88 22.09 -20.14
CA GLU A 149 -8.01 23.15 -21.14
C GLU A 149 -8.63 22.64 -22.44
N THR A 150 -8.34 21.39 -22.80
CA THR A 150 -8.88 20.73 -24.01
C THR A 150 -9.43 19.35 -23.63
N PRO A 151 -10.70 19.28 -23.19
CA PRO A 151 -11.32 18.03 -22.76
C PRO A 151 -11.19 16.90 -23.80
N GLY A 152 -10.74 15.73 -23.35
CA GLY A 152 -10.52 14.55 -24.19
C GLY A 152 -9.14 14.48 -24.88
N ALA A 153 -8.37 15.57 -24.90
CA ALA A 153 -6.98 15.55 -25.33
C ALA A 153 -6.08 15.10 -24.18
N ALA A 154 -5.17 14.16 -24.44
CA ALA A 154 -4.23 13.65 -23.43
C ALA A 154 -2.88 14.38 -23.54
N ILE A 155 -2.32 14.81 -22.40
CA ILE A 155 -0.98 15.42 -22.33
C ILE A 155 0.11 14.38 -22.07
N CYS A 156 -0.27 13.28 -21.41
CA CYS A 156 0.62 12.20 -21.03
C CYS A 156 -0.10 10.85 -21.18
N GLU A 157 0.62 9.85 -21.65
CA GLU A 157 0.19 8.46 -21.62
C GLU A 157 1.10 7.70 -20.64
N GLU A 158 0.48 7.00 -19.71
CA GLU A 158 1.14 6.08 -18.79
C GLU A 158 0.97 4.65 -19.29
N THR A 159 2.07 3.90 -19.33
CA THR A 159 2.02 2.44 -19.29
C THR A 159 2.57 2.00 -17.95
N CYS A 160 1.76 1.32 -17.14
CA CYS A 160 2.16 0.88 -15.81
C CYS A 160 2.03 -0.64 -15.70
N VAL A 161 3.06 -1.29 -15.17
CA VAL A 161 3.04 -2.71 -14.82
C VAL A 161 2.91 -2.84 -13.32
N TYR A 162 1.94 -3.63 -12.89
CA TYR A 162 1.80 -4.05 -11.51
C TYR A 162 2.20 -5.51 -11.36
N SER A 163 3.06 -5.80 -10.38
CA SER A 163 3.47 -7.14 -10.00
C SER A 163 2.99 -7.44 -8.60
N ILE A 164 2.25 -8.55 -8.45
CA ILE A 164 1.75 -9.05 -7.18
C ILE A 164 2.56 -10.28 -6.81
N ARG A 165 3.28 -10.20 -5.69
CA ARG A 165 4.11 -11.30 -5.16
C ARG A 165 3.67 -11.63 -3.74
N ALA A 166 3.23 -12.87 -3.54
CA ALA A 166 2.84 -13.37 -2.22
C ALA A 166 4.04 -14.04 -1.52
N GLU A 167 4.22 -13.71 -0.24
CA GLU A 167 5.17 -14.30 0.73
C GLU A 167 4.42 -14.79 1.99
N GLU A 168 5.02 -15.65 2.81
CA GLU A 168 4.30 -16.38 3.89
C GLU A 168 3.41 -15.49 4.80
N ASP A 169 3.92 -14.33 5.22
CA ASP A 169 3.24 -13.39 6.13
C ASP A 169 2.95 -12.01 5.48
N ALA A 170 3.18 -11.87 4.18
CA ALA A 170 3.05 -10.60 3.48
C ALA A 170 2.77 -10.77 1.98
N TYR A 171 2.35 -9.70 1.32
CA TYR A 171 2.43 -9.65 -0.14
C TYR A 171 2.81 -8.25 -0.61
N PHE A 172 3.35 -8.21 -1.82
CA PHE A 172 3.88 -7.01 -2.43
C PHE A 172 3.02 -6.61 -3.62
N ILE A 173 2.72 -5.33 -3.72
CA ILE A 173 2.22 -4.67 -4.93
C ILE A 173 3.36 -3.78 -5.42
N VAL A 174 4.05 -4.21 -6.48
CA VAL A 174 5.11 -3.43 -7.14
C VAL A 174 4.52 -2.74 -8.36
N CYS A 175 4.84 -1.47 -8.53
CA CYS A 175 4.35 -0.57 -9.57
C CYS A 175 5.54 -0.03 -10.36
N GLU A 176 5.60 -0.28 -11.66
CA GLU A 176 6.60 0.27 -12.57
C GLU A 176 5.88 1.06 -13.67
N SER A 177 5.99 2.39 -13.64
CA SER A 177 5.25 3.31 -14.50
C SER A 177 6.17 4.05 -15.47
N GLU A 178 5.77 4.05 -16.74
CA GLU A 178 6.34 4.82 -17.83
C GLU A 178 5.39 5.94 -18.25
N LEU A 179 5.73 7.19 -17.92
CA LEU A 179 4.96 8.38 -18.25
C LEU A 179 5.56 9.06 -19.48
N ARG A 180 4.89 8.93 -20.63
CA ARG A 180 5.34 9.52 -21.90
C ARG A 180 4.61 10.83 -22.18
N ALA A 181 5.38 11.90 -22.44
CA ALA A 181 4.84 13.16 -22.93
C ALA A 181 4.35 13.00 -24.38
N LEU A 182 3.14 13.46 -24.69
CA LEU A 182 2.49 13.23 -25.99
C LEU A 182 2.75 14.38 -26.97
N ASP A 183 1.86 15.37 -27.04
CA ASP A 183 1.90 16.43 -28.06
C ASP A 183 2.75 17.64 -27.65
N THR A 184 2.94 17.83 -26.33
CA THR A 184 3.71 18.93 -25.74
C THR A 184 4.66 18.40 -24.67
N ASP A 185 5.62 19.22 -24.28
CA ASP A 185 6.41 18.95 -23.10
C ASP A 185 5.49 18.85 -21.88
N VAL A 186 5.83 17.95 -20.98
CA VAL A 186 5.15 17.76 -19.72
C VAL A 186 6.07 18.18 -18.58
N ALA A 187 5.57 18.96 -17.63
CA ALA A 187 6.27 19.34 -16.42
C ALA A 187 5.46 18.86 -15.21
N PHE A 188 6.11 18.07 -14.36
CA PHE A 188 5.60 17.72 -13.04
C PHE A 188 6.00 18.82 -12.06
N GLY A 189 5.01 19.46 -11.44
CA GLY A 189 5.20 20.66 -10.62
C GLY A 189 5.58 20.40 -9.16
N ASP A 190 5.50 21.47 -8.38
CA ASP A 190 5.90 21.52 -6.97
C ASP A 190 4.69 21.47 -6.03
N GLN A 191 4.09 20.29 -5.89
CA GLN A 191 2.96 20.02 -4.98
C GLN A 191 3.27 18.86 -4.04
N GLU A 192 2.92 18.97 -2.74
CA GLU A 192 3.13 17.89 -1.77
C GLU A 192 2.31 16.62 -2.11
N GLU A 193 1.24 16.77 -2.89
CA GLU A 193 0.36 15.71 -3.39
C GLU A 193 0.78 15.18 -4.76
N MET A 194 1.95 14.53 -4.81
CA MET A 194 2.51 13.93 -6.02
C MET A 194 3.13 12.57 -5.68
N GLY A 195 2.93 11.57 -6.56
CA GLY A 195 3.55 10.25 -6.43
C GLY A 195 2.60 9.18 -5.90
N PHE A 196 3.18 8.16 -5.24
CA PHE A 196 2.44 6.97 -4.84
C PHE A 196 1.92 7.13 -3.41
N GLY A 197 0.60 7.18 -3.25
CA GLY A 197 -0.10 7.35 -1.98
C GLY A 197 -0.60 6.04 -1.37
N LEU A 198 -0.60 6.01 -0.05
CA LEU A 198 -1.14 4.98 0.81
C LEU A 198 -2.03 5.65 1.86
N ARG A 199 -3.28 5.19 1.97
CA ARG A 199 -4.23 5.60 3.00
C ARG A 199 -4.52 4.44 3.94
N LEU A 200 -3.94 4.47 5.13
CA LEU A 200 -4.17 3.46 6.17
C LEU A 200 -5.62 3.47 6.65
N ASN A 201 -6.11 2.29 7.03
CA ASN A 201 -7.39 2.14 7.71
C ASN A 201 -7.35 2.86 9.07
N THR A 202 -8.42 3.57 9.45
CA THR A 202 -8.44 4.45 10.63
C THR A 202 -7.93 3.82 11.93
N PRO A 203 -8.29 2.57 12.30
CA PRO A 203 -7.76 1.90 13.49
C PRO A 203 -6.25 1.67 13.50
N LEU A 204 -5.60 1.72 12.33
CA LEU A 204 -4.15 1.57 12.14
C LEU A 204 -3.41 2.92 12.09
N THR A 205 -4.12 4.04 12.26
CA THR A 205 -3.52 5.39 12.19
C THR A 205 -2.97 5.84 13.53
N VAL A 206 -2.07 6.82 13.51
CA VAL A 206 -1.47 7.41 14.72
C VAL A 206 -2.51 8.18 15.52
N LYS A 207 -3.28 9.04 14.83
CA LYS A 207 -4.20 9.98 15.48
C LYS A 207 -5.47 9.33 16.01
N PHE A 208 -5.98 8.29 15.35
CA PHE A 208 -7.30 7.72 15.63
C PHE A 208 -7.26 6.23 15.98
N GLY A 209 -6.08 5.65 16.05
CA GLY A 209 -5.90 4.21 16.18
C GLY A 209 -4.75 3.83 17.10
N THR A 210 -4.22 2.64 16.86
CA THR A 210 -3.08 2.08 17.60
C THR A 210 -1.76 2.27 16.87
N GLY A 211 -1.78 3.03 15.77
CA GLY A 211 -0.74 3.07 14.76
C GLY A 211 0.51 3.87 15.15
N THR A 212 1.59 3.57 14.46
CA THR A 212 2.76 4.44 14.31
C THR A 212 3.15 4.53 12.84
N ILE A 213 3.79 5.62 12.44
CA ILE A 213 4.48 5.73 11.16
C ILE A 213 5.98 5.74 11.46
N VAL A 214 6.77 4.92 10.77
CA VAL A 214 8.24 4.87 10.92
C VAL A 214 8.90 4.81 9.55
N ASN A 215 10.14 5.28 9.43
CA ASN A 215 10.88 5.20 8.17
C ASN A 215 12.31 4.67 8.36
N SER A 216 12.97 4.30 7.26
CA SER A 216 14.31 3.72 7.30
C SER A 216 15.40 4.68 7.82
N ALA A 217 15.11 5.98 7.84
CA ALA A 217 16.00 7.02 8.37
C ALA A 217 15.84 7.24 9.90
N GLY A 218 15.05 6.41 10.58
CA GLY A 218 14.82 6.50 12.03
C GLY A 218 13.78 7.56 12.45
N GLY A 219 13.04 8.11 11.48
CA GLY A 219 11.92 9.00 11.74
C GLY A 219 10.71 8.27 12.32
N ALA A 220 9.94 8.96 13.17
CA ALA A 220 8.71 8.44 13.77
C ALA A 220 7.59 9.49 13.72
N ASN A 221 6.40 9.05 13.29
CA ASN A 221 5.17 9.80 13.09
C ASN A 221 5.36 11.04 12.20
N GLU A 222 4.30 11.83 11.97
CA GLU A 222 4.33 12.98 11.07
C GLU A 222 5.54 13.90 11.30
N LYS A 223 5.84 14.21 12.57
CA LYS A 223 6.99 15.04 12.96
C LYS A 223 8.34 14.51 12.44
N GLY A 224 8.53 13.19 12.45
CA GLY A 224 9.79 12.55 12.11
C GLY A 224 9.89 12.09 10.65
N THR A 225 8.76 11.92 9.97
CA THR A 225 8.72 11.35 8.62
C THR A 225 8.34 12.37 7.54
N TRP A 226 7.61 13.44 7.88
CA TRP A 226 7.23 14.49 6.92
C TRP A 226 8.44 15.18 6.29
N GLY A 227 8.44 15.30 4.97
CA GLY A 227 9.48 16.03 4.23
C GLY A 227 10.86 15.38 4.31
N LYS A 228 10.96 14.15 4.83
CA LYS A 228 12.22 13.39 4.92
C LYS A 228 12.30 12.38 3.81
N THR A 229 13.51 12.17 3.29
CA THR A 229 13.81 11.06 2.41
C THR A 229 14.13 9.82 3.24
N ALA A 230 13.69 8.66 2.80
CA ALA A 230 14.03 7.35 3.35
C ALA A 230 13.85 6.30 2.25
N GLU A 231 14.42 5.12 2.44
CA GLU A 231 14.27 3.97 1.52
C GLU A 231 12.85 3.39 1.57
N TRP A 232 12.21 3.50 2.74
CA TRP A 232 10.84 3.08 2.97
C TRP A 232 10.21 3.85 4.13
N CYS A 233 8.88 3.89 4.13
CA CYS A 233 8.06 4.40 5.22
C CYS A 233 6.89 3.45 5.49
N ALA A 234 6.72 3.03 6.73
CA ALA A 234 5.74 2.02 7.14
C ALA A 234 4.74 2.60 8.13
N GLY A 235 3.46 2.29 7.92
CA GLY A 235 2.40 2.42 8.90
C GLY A 235 2.15 1.09 9.58
N ILE A 236 2.23 1.04 10.92
CA ILE A 236 2.11 -0.19 11.70
C ILE A 236 1.09 0.03 12.80
N GLY A 237 -0.01 -0.72 12.77
CA GLY A 237 -1.01 -0.76 13.82
C GLY A 237 -1.10 -2.14 14.49
N ARG A 238 -2.04 -2.26 15.41
CA ARG A 238 -2.37 -3.51 16.09
C ARG A 238 -3.82 -3.91 15.81
N VAL A 239 -4.01 -5.19 15.53
CA VAL A 239 -5.32 -5.84 15.48
C VAL A 239 -5.21 -7.11 16.31
N ASP A 240 -6.13 -7.29 17.26
CA ASP A 240 -6.04 -8.33 18.29
C ASP A 240 -4.67 -8.34 18.99
N ASN A 241 -3.97 -9.48 18.93
CA ASN A 241 -2.60 -9.68 19.44
C ASN A 241 -1.57 -9.74 18.30
N GLY A 242 -1.80 -9.06 17.18
CA GLY A 242 -0.90 -9.01 16.02
C GLY A 242 -0.53 -7.59 15.61
N GLN A 243 0.52 -7.46 14.80
CA GLN A 243 0.90 -6.24 14.12
C GLN A 243 0.49 -6.31 12.66
N VAL A 244 -0.19 -5.27 12.17
CA VAL A 244 -0.71 -5.20 10.80
C VAL A 244 -0.36 -3.85 10.21
N GLY A 245 0.00 -3.82 8.93
CA GLY A 245 0.38 -2.57 8.32
C GLY A 245 0.73 -2.66 6.85
N ALA A 246 1.23 -1.54 6.37
CA ALA A 246 1.75 -1.38 5.02
C ALA A 246 3.06 -0.62 5.04
N MET A 247 4.01 -1.01 4.20
CA MET A 247 5.28 -0.35 3.99
C MET A 247 5.40 0.12 2.55
N LEU A 248 5.52 1.43 2.34
CA LEU A 248 5.71 2.05 1.04
C LEU A 248 7.21 2.24 0.77
N MET A 249 7.67 1.76 -0.37
CA MET A 249 9.08 1.69 -0.78
C MET A 249 9.22 2.35 -2.16
N PRO A 250 9.70 3.60 -2.29
CA PRO A 250 10.09 4.14 -3.59
C PRO A 250 11.18 3.28 -4.23
N ASP A 251 11.11 3.08 -5.53
CA ASP A 251 12.19 2.42 -6.28
C ASP A 251 13.48 3.28 -6.19
N PRO A 252 14.61 2.72 -5.71
CA PRO A 252 15.87 3.46 -5.62
C PRO A 252 16.42 3.88 -6.99
N ARG A 253 15.93 3.28 -8.09
CA ARG A 253 16.27 3.64 -9.48
C ARG A 253 15.48 4.83 -10.02
N ASN A 254 14.54 5.38 -9.24
CA ASN A 254 13.88 6.64 -9.57
C ASN A 254 14.91 7.75 -9.80
N PHE A 255 14.56 8.72 -10.63
CA PHE A 255 15.46 9.82 -11.00
C PHE A 255 15.95 10.67 -9.81
N ARG A 256 15.32 10.54 -8.64
CA ARG A 256 15.81 10.99 -7.33
C ARG A 256 15.06 10.29 -6.18
N PRO A 257 15.60 10.35 -4.94
CA PRO A 257 14.90 9.90 -3.74
C PRO A 257 13.56 10.61 -3.55
N SER A 258 12.59 9.90 -2.97
CA SER A 258 11.30 10.48 -2.60
C SER A 258 11.36 11.14 -1.23
N TRP A 259 10.71 12.30 -1.09
CA TRP A 259 10.31 12.84 0.20
C TRP A 259 8.97 12.23 0.62
N PHE A 260 8.80 11.93 1.91
CA PHE A 260 7.54 11.40 2.41
C PHE A 260 6.57 12.50 2.83
N HIS A 261 5.40 12.57 2.18
CA HIS A 261 4.23 13.31 2.69
C HIS A 261 3.47 12.35 3.60
N SER A 262 3.71 12.45 4.91
CA SER A 262 3.10 11.58 5.92
C SER A 262 2.25 12.38 6.89
N ARG A 263 1.02 11.95 7.14
CA ARG A 263 0.14 12.59 8.13
C ARG A 263 -0.32 11.59 9.16
N ASP A 264 -0.38 12.00 10.42
CA ASP A 264 -0.77 11.12 11.55
C ASP A 264 -2.20 10.58 11.44
N TYR A 265 -3.02 11.21 10.59
CA TYR A 265 -4.36 10.75 10.26
C TYR A 265 -4.39 9.59 9.22
N GLY A 266 -3.22 9.08 8.80
CA GLY A 266 -3.08 7.82 8.05
C GLY A 266 -2.66 7.95 6.59
N LEU A 267 -2.15 9.11 6.16
CA LEU A 267 -1.62 9.31 4.80
C LEU A 267 -0.11 9.08 4.79
N ILE A 268 0.39 8.32 3.81
CA ILE A 268 1.82 8.20 3.50
C ILE A 268 1.96 8.29 1.98
N VAL A 269 2.80 9.19 1.48
CA VAL A 269 3.06 9.34 0.04
C VAL A 269 4.55 9.35 -0.20
N ALA A 270 5.03 8.57 -1.15
CA ALA A 270 6.39 8.67 -1.67
C ALA A 270 6.38 9.65 -2.84
N ASN A 271 6.91 10.85 -2.61
CA ASN A 271 6.90 11.94 -3.56
C ASN A 271 8.33 12.20 -4.10
N PRO A 272 8.69 11.71 -5.29
CA PRO A 272 9.93 12.09 -5.96
C PRO A 272 9.79 13.43 -6.70
N PHE A 273 8.76 14.21 -6.41
CA PHE A 273 8.49 15.54 -6.93
C PHE A 273 8.57 16.59 -5.82
N ALA A 274 8.32 17.84 -6.18
CA ALA A 274 7.97 18.89 -5.25
C ALA A 274 8.97 19.18 -4.11
N LYS A 275 10.26 19.25 -4.42
CA LYS A 275 11.29 19.50 -3.42
C LYS A 275 10.98 20.71 -2.53
N LYS A 276 10.51 21.83 -3.09
CA LYS A 276 10.24 23.03 -2.29
C LYS A 276 9.03 22.80 -1.39
N ALA A 277 7.88 22.40 -1.93
CA ALA A 277 6.69 22.10 -1.12
C ALA A 277 6.98 21.11 0.02
N MET A 278 7.85 20.11 -0.22
CA MET A 278 8.20 19.08 0.76
C MET A 278 9.21 19.53 1.83
N THR A 279 10.13 20.46 1.50
CA THR A 279 11.28 20.76 2.38
C THR A 279 11.37 22.20 2.85
N ALA A 280 10.71 23.12 2.15
CA ALA A 280 10.74 24.56 2.41
C ALA A 280 9.44 25.25 1.93
N PRO A 281 8.24 24.81 2.38
CA PRO A 281 6.97 25.33 1.88
C PRO A 281 6.78 26.84 2.16
N ASP A 282 7.35 27.33 3.27
CA ASP A 282 7.22 28.73 3.71
C ASP A 282 8.39 29.62 3.27
N ASP A 283 9.32 29.11 2.43
CA ASP A 283 10.47 29.88 1.95
C ASP A 283 10.25 30.40 0.52
N ASP A 284 9.92 31.68 0.42
CA ASP A 284 9.72 32.37 -0.87
C ASP A 284 11.00 32.52 -1.70
N GLN A 285 12.19 32.35 -1.10
CA GLN A 285 13.47 32.44 -1.82
C GLN A 285 13.83 31.12 -2.51
N THR A 286 13.26 30.00 -2.06
CA THR A 286 13.46 28.72 -2.71
C THR A 286 12.56 28.64 -3.96
N PRO A 287 13.12 28.44 -5.17
CA PRO A 287 12.31 28.33 -6.39
C PRO A 287 11.48 27.04 -6.38
N PRO A 288 10.27 27.05 -6.96
CA PRO A 288 9.49 25.83 -7.16
C PRO A 288 10.27 24.79 -7.97
N ASP A 289 10.12 23.53 -7.59
CA ASP A 289 10.63 22.41 -8.34
C ASP A 289 9.84 22.18 -9.65
N SER A 290 10.52 21.64 -10.66
CA SER A 290 9.87 21.27 -11.91
C SER A 290 10.65 20.15 -12.59
N THR A 291 10.00 19.01 -12.79
CA THR A 291 10.59 17.89 -13.53
C THR A 291 10.00 17.85 -14.93
N ARG A 292 10.77 18.33 -15.92
CA ARG A 292 10.37 18.39 -17.32
C ARG A 292 10.67 17.07 -18.06
N VAL A 293 9.70 16.63 -18.84
CA VAL A 293 9.75 15.52 -19.80
C VAL A 293 9.45 16.10 -21.17
N ALA A 294 10.45 16.08 -22.06
CA ALA A 294 10.25 16.62 -23.40
C ALA A 294 9.26 15.79 -24.22
N THR A 295 8.55 16.41 -25.18
CA THR A 295 7.65 15.73 -26.11
C THR A 295 8.25 14.42 -26.65
N GLY A 296 7.50 13.32 -26.57
CA GLY A 296 7.91 12.00 -27.03
C GLY A 296 8.95 11.29 -26.13
N LYS A 297 9.40 11.90 -25.04
CA LYS A 297 10.25 11.26 -24.02
C LYS A 297 9.40 10.65 -22.91
N THR A 298 10.03 9.73 -22.19
CA THR A 298 9.43 8.95 -21.12
C THR A 298 10.15 9.23 -19.81
N LEU A 299 9.38 9.51 -18.75
CA LEU A 299 9.83 9.44 -17.38
C LEU A 299 9.48 8.06 -16.81
N ARG A 300 10.44 7.43 -16.14
CA ARG A 300 10.24 6.16 -15.45
C ARG A 300 10.20 6.41 -13.95
N ILE A 301 9.17 5.88 -13.28
CA ILE A 301 9.07 5.87 -11.83
C ILE A 301 8.56 4.52 -11.34
N GLY A 302 9.06 4.08 -10.20
CA GLY A 302 8.68 2.81 -9.57
C GLY A 302 8.45 2.94 -8.08
N PHE A 303 7.58 2.06 -7.56
CA PHE A 303 7.24 1.97 -6.14
C PHE A 303 6.87 0.53 -5.78
N GLY A 304 7.01 0.17 -4.52
CA GLY A 304 6.48 -1.05 -3.94
C GLY A 304 5.66 -0.76 -2.69
N VAL A 305 4.62 -1.56 -2.45
CA VAL A 305 3.91 -1.60 -1.18
C VAL A 305 3.92 -3.02 -0.66
N CYS A 306 4.47 -3.23 0.52
CA CYS A 306 4.35 -4.49 1.26
C CYS A 306 3.16 -4.39 2.21
N ILE A 307 2.23 -5.34 2.14
CA ILE A 307 1.10 -5.49 3.05
C ILE A 307 1.38 -6.70 3.93
N PHE A 308 1.37 -6.52 5.25
CA PHE A 308 1.83 -7.57 6.17
C PHE A 308 0.92 -7.73 7.39
N GLU A 309 0.96 -8.94 7.95
CA GLU A 309 0.38 -9.30 9.24
C GLU A 309 1.36 -10.22 9.97
N HIS A 310 1.77 -9.83 11.17
CA HIS A 310 2.69 -10.62 11.99
C HIS A 310 2.15 -10.83 13.41
N PRO A 311 2.47 -11.97 14.05
CA PRO A 311 2.17 -12.18 15.46
C PRO A 311 2.85 -11.15 16.37
N ALA A 312 2.20 -10.70 17.46
CA ALA A 312 2.81 -9.71 18.37
C ALA A 312 4.03 -10.21 19.15
N SER A 313 4.35 -11.51 19.09
CA SER A 313 5.56 -12.06 19.71
C SER A 313 6.86 -11.65 18.99
N SER A 314 6.77 -10.99 17.83
CA SER A 314 7.92 -10.58 17.01
C SER A 314 7.69 -9.21 16.38
N SER A 315 8.76 -8.44 16.20
CA SER A 315 8.71 -7.22 15.38
C SER A 315 8.52 -7.59 13.91
N PRO A 316 7.75 -6.81 13.11
CA PRO A 316 7.76 -6.97 11.68
C PRO A 316 9.18 -6.80 11.17
N GLY A 317 9.67 -7.76 10.38
CA GLY A 317 11.02 -7.76 9.82
C GLY A 317 11.13 -6.78 8.65
N LEU A 318 10.91 -5.48 8.89
CA LEU A 318 10.81 -4.45 7.83
C LEU A 318 12.02 -4.44 6.89
N THR A 319 13.23 -4.65 7.41
CA THR A 319 14.44 -4.79 6.57
C THR A 319 14.33 -5.99 5.62
N GLY A 320 13.82 -7.13 6.08
CA GLY A 320 13.61 -8.31 5.24
C GLY A 320 12.56 -8.08 4.16
N PHE A 321 11.50 -7.32 4.46
CA PHE A 321 10.53 -6.90 3.45
C PHE A 321 11.17 -5.99 2.39
N TYR A 322 12.03 -5.06 2.80
CA TYR A 322 12.72 -4.20 1.85
C TYR A 322 13.68 -5.01 0.97
N ASP A 323 14.43 -5.95 1.54
CA ASP A 323 15.31 -6.85 0.77
C ASP A 323 14.49 -7.68 -0.25
N THR A 324 13.32 -8.20 0.15
CA THR A 324 12.41 -8.93 -0.76
C THR A 324 11.85 -8.04 -1.88
N TYR A 325 11.56 -6.77 -1.58
CA TYR A 325 11.16 -5.80 -2.59
C TYR A 325 12.28 -5.52 -3.59
N LEU A 326 13.52 -5.32 -3.12
CA LEU A 326 14.68 -5.12 -3.99
C LEU A 326 14.89 -6.30 -4.94
N GLU A 327 14.76 -7.53 -4.45
CA GLU A 327 14.80 -8.73 -5.30
C GLU A 327 13.72 -8.70 -6.39
N SER A 328 12.50 -8.27 -6.02
CA SER A 328 11.35 -8.20 -6.93
C SER A 328 11.53 -7.19 -8.07
N ILE A 329 12.42 -6.21 -7.89
CA ILE A 329 12.80 -5.25 -8.93
C ILE A 329 14.16 -5.58 -9.59
N GLY A 330 14.70 -6.78 -9.33
CA GLY A 330 15.95 -7.27 -9.93
C GLY A 330 17.22 -6.70 -9.30
N MET A 331 17.14 -6.18 -8.07
CA MET A 331 18.28 -5.71 -7.29
C MET A 331 18.63 -6.76 -6.23
N GLY A 332 19.75 -7.46 -6.41
CA GLY A 332 20.22 -8.47 -5.44
C GLY A 332 20.81 -7.84 -4.17
N ALA A 333 20.93 -8.62 -3.10
CA ALA A 333 21.46 -8.15 -1.81
C ALA A 333 22.85 -7.49 -1.87
N ASP A 334 23.65 -7.81 -2.90
CA ASP A 334 25.01 -7.29 -3.14
C ASP A 334 25.05 -5.88 -3.77
N SER A 335 23.91 -5.29 -4.16
CA SER A 335 23.86 -3.92 -4.70
C SER A 335 23.89 -2.83 -3.61
N ARG A 336 24.17 -3.19 -2.35
CA ARG A 336 24.19 -2.31 -1.17
C ARG A 336 25.60 -1.77 -0.82
N ASN A 337 26.45 -1.55 -1.84
CA ASN A 337 27.77 -0.93 -1.67
C ASN A 337 27.79 0.52 -2.15
#